data_AF-A0A1T4VPW0-F1
#
_entry.id   AF-A0A1T4VPW0-F1
#
_cell.length_a   1.000
_cell.length_b   1.000
_cell.length_c   1.000
_cell.angle_alpha   90.00
_cell.angle_beta   90.00
_cell.angle_gamma   90.00
#
_symmetry.space_group_name_H-M   'P 1'
#
loop_
_entity.id
_entity.type
_entity.pdbx_description
1 polymer ?
#
loop_
_entity_poly.entity_id
_entity_poly.type
_entity_poly.pdbx_seq_one_letter_code
_entity_poly.pdbx_strand_id
1 'polypeptide(L)'
;MRNVWKKVCACILCATMVVGVKVPSTSKQDMINVTAEDDHDGEFTYQKKTYQYKNIDSSKISIVRIKEQGGEVTVPSTVTIGGKKKTVTRIDGPFADYQTYTAISLPSTVTEVSYSAFAFCVINKLKLSDNLEKIGEWVFWGADIKQISCASKKLKEVGGYIFCDAKSPDIAVLGDWLVRYNVPSDVKTIDLTSSKLSGVTKAVNYVFNFDEHVTDLKIGNNNALLKTNYYWNGCQHNIKNVYLNGKLVKCTGANETVPKIIKDNYDFFDWGYFNAEYTKQKAKYVLESLGLTYYGPNYKYLGSLSPKVEYNVCKKVHDYIVKNYTYDTSANGSFGKVFNCHTVTKCAFDAMMYAYLVECAGVDAETVDSQELIPISAKEKEELLKKDPSKVTPDGKYKYGKWGNHRWNVVKIGGKLYYIDTTNDRTNHMYCLFLFSNDTTDYGTDMWGGGHIDEFPIYSNYSNDKWNKLTITFQNRSNALKKPNCSKIHGDINKDYYCRGGDDEMLGAFLCVGSTIRNKCLQSKDGYVSLTDSEFKTINSSTSGNKTITLAKKENGKIKLLFDPSACDVNFDGAVDICDLVCIAQRLGDPLKK
;
A
#
# COMPACT_ATOMS: atom_id res chain seq x y z
N MET A 1 -16.34 20.58 -45.44
CA MET A 1 -15.40 20.35 -44.31
C MET A 1 -14.87 21.62 -43.62
N ARG A 2 -15.51 22.80 -43.75
CA ARG A 2 -15.16 24.03 -42.99
C ARG A 2 -16.16 24.39 -41.87
N ASN A 3 -17.21 23.59 -41.68
CA ASN A 3 -18.30 23.83 -40.71
C ASN A 3 -18.20 23.02 -39.41
N VAL A 4 -17.13 22.24 -39.22
CA VAL A 4 -16.89 21.47 -37.98
C VAL A 4 -15.94 22.20 -37.02
N TRP A 5 -15.22 23.24 -37.49
CA TRP A 5 -14.22 23.96 -36.69
C TRP A 5 -14.74 25.21 -35.96
N LYS A 6 -15.98 25.66 -36.19
CA LYS A 6 -16.56 26.82 -35.50
C LYS A 6 -17.30 26.47 -34.19
N LYS A 7 -17.61 25.19 -33.93
CA LYS A 7 -18.26 24.74 -32.68
C LYS A 7 -17.30 24.54 -31.51
N VAL A 8 -15.99 24.67 -31.73
CA VAL A 8 -14.96 24.40 -30.69
C VAL A 8 -14.47 25.69 -29.99
N CYS A 9 -14.70 26.88 -30.56
CA CYS A 9 -14.12 28.11 -29.99
C CYS A 9 -14.94 28.79 -28.88
N ALA A 10 -16.20 28.41 -28.65
CA ALA A 10 -17.02 29.00 -27.57
C ALA A 10 -17.00 28.18 -26.26
N CYS A 11 -16.58 26.92 -26.30
CA CYS A 11 -16.44 26.06 -25.12
C CYS A 11 -15.00 26.04 -24.54
N ILE A 12 -14.05 26.78 -25.14
CA ILE A 12 -12.65 26.85 -24.67
C ILE A 12 -12.36 28.13 -23.86
N LEU A 13 -13.29 29.07 -23.74
CA LEU A 13 -13.07 30.33 -23.01
C LEU A 13 -13.26 30.26 -21.48
N CYS A 14 -13.53 29.07 -20.90
CA CYS A 14 -13.48 28.85 -19.45
C CYS A 14 -12.34 27.92 -19.01
N ALA A 15 -11.38 27.62 -19.88
CA ALA A 15 -10.18 26.86 -19.54
C ALA A 15 -8.92 27.56 -20.06
N THR A 16 -8.64 28.76 -19.56
CA THR A 16 -7.28 29.33 -19.41
C THR A 16 -7.38 30.75 -18.85
N MET A 17 -7.02 30.93 -17.58
CA MET A 17 -6.31 32.15 -17.19
C MET A 17 -4.90 31.76 -16.80
N VAL A 18 -3.94 32.44 -17.43
CA VAL A 18 -2.58 32.82 -17.01
C VAL A 18 -1.60 32.55 -18.16
N VAL A 19 -1.59 33.45 -19.15
CA VAL A 19 -0.35 34.02 -19.72
C VAL A 19 -0.69 35.45 -20.16
N GLY A 20 0.08 36.42 -19.66
CA GLY A 20 -0.10 37.83 -20.01
C GLY A 20 0.14 38.06 -21.50
N VAL A 21 -0.89 38.50 -22.22
CA VAL A 21 -0.74 39.19 -23.50
C VAL A 21 -1.63 40.43 -23.45
N LYS A 22 -1.00 41.61 -23.39
CA LYS A 22 -1.66 42.88 -23.70
C LYS A 22 -2.04 42.84 -25.18
N VAL A 23 -3.33 42.74 -25.49
CA VAL A 23 -3.83 42.99 -26.84
C VAL A 23 -4.27 44.46 -26.91
N PRO A 24 -3.77 45.28 -27.85
CA PRO A 24 -4.16 46.68 -27.97
C PRO A 24 -5.64 46.80 -28.35
N SER A 25 -6.35 47.69 -27.66
CA SER A 25 -7.71 48.12 -28.02
C SER A 25 -7.73 48.72 -29.42
N THR A 26 -8.50 48.13 -30.33
CA THR A 26 -8.90 48.77 -31.58
C THR A 26 -10.37 49.17 -31.52
N SER A 27 -10.65 50.29 -32.18
CA SER A 27 -11.76 51.21 -31.98
C SER A 27 -13.14 50.69 -32.43
N LYS A 28 -14.18 51.21 -31.75
CA LYS A 28 -15.61 51.12 -32.10
C LYS A 28 -15.89 51.43 -33.58
N GLN A 29 -16.20 50.42 -34.39
CA GLN A 29 -17.24 50.40 -35.44
C GLN A 29 -17.05 49.13 -36.27
N ASP A 30 -17.77 48.08 -35.87
CA ASP A 30 -18.31 46.99 -36.71
C ASP A 30 -18.78 45.87 -35.77
N MET A 31 -19.82 46.18 -34.98
CA MET A 31 -20.58 45.12 -34.30
C MET A 31 -21.45 44.45 -35.36
N ILE A 32 -20.97 43.33 -35.89
CA ILE A 32 -21.83 42.37 -36.58
C ILE A 32 -22.84 41.87 -35.54
N ASN A 33 -24.09 42.31 -35.64
CA ASN A 33 -25.20 41.69 -34.91
C ASN A 33 -25.37 40.27 -35.44
N VAL A 34 -24.67 39.32 -34.81
CA VAL A 34 -25.01 37.90 -34.92
C VAL A 34 -26.23 37.71 -34.04
N THR A 35 -27.44 37.80 -34.62
CA THR A 35 -28.61 37.22 -33.97
C THR A 35 -28.37 35.71 -33.88
N ALA A 36 -28.10 35.23 -32.67
CA ALA A 36 -28.04 33.81 -32.39
C ALA A 36 -29.37 33.18 -32.85
N GLU A 37 -29.30 32.07 -33.60
CA GLU A 37 -30.47 31.24 -33.87
C GLU A 37 -31.16 30.91 -32.52
N ASP A 38 -32.49 31.02 -32.48
CA ASP A 38 -33.27 30.80 -31.26
C ASP A 38 -32.90 29.46 -30.63
N ASP A 39 -32.48 29.50 -29.37
CA ASP A 39 -32.06 28.34 -28.59
C ASP A 39 -33.25 27.52 -28.07
N HIS A 40 -34.42 27.62 -28.71
CA HIS A 40 -35.70 27.01 -28.31
C HIS A 40 -36.65 26.85 -29.51
N ASP A 41 -37.63 25.94 -29.40
CA ASP A 41 -38.60 25.64 -30.46
C ASP A 41 -39.92 26.41 -30.31
N GLY A 42 -40.11 27.09 -29.18
CA GLY A 42 -41.29 27.92 -28.93
C GLY A 42 -41.45 28.32 -27.46
N GLU A 43 -42.52 29.04 -27.18
CA GLU A 43 -42.87 29.53 -25.84
C GLU A 43 -44.30 29.11 -25.44
N PHE A 44 -44.56 28.98 -24.14
CA PHE A 44 -45.92 28.91 -23.59
C PHE A 44 -46.00 29.65 -22.26
N THR A 45 -47.20 30.09 -21.87
CA THR A 45 -47.44 30.73 -20.56
C THR A 45 -48.11 29.75 -19.60
N TYR A 46 -47.59 29.65 -18.38
CA TYR A 46 -48.17 28.90 -17.28
C TYR A 46 -48.03 29.70 -15.98
N GLN A 47 -49.12 29.90 -15.23
CA GLN A 47 -49.14 30.70 -14.00
C GLN A 47 -48.48 32.08 -14.13
N LYS A 48 -48.79 32.81 -15.22
CA LYS A 48 -48.24 34.14 -15.54
C LYS A 48 -46.72 34.17 -15.77
N LYS A 49 -46.10 33.00 -15.98
CA LYS A 49 -44.70 32.87 -16.39
C LYS A 49 -44.61 32.23 -17.77
N THR A 50 -43.73 32.74 -18.61
CA THR A 50 -43.44 32.34 -19.96
C THR A 50 -42.21 31.44 -19.98
N TYR A 51 -42.40 30.24 -20.51
CA TYR A 51 -41.41 29.18 -20.58
C TYR A 51 -40.99 28.96 -22.02
N GLN A 52 -39.68 28.97 -22.27
CA GLN A 52 -39.10 28.57 -23.55
C GLN A 52 -38.82 27.07 -23.51
N TYR A 53 -39.22 26.34 -24.56
CA TYR A 53 -39.11 24.88 -24.61
C TYR A 53 -38.42 24.37 -25.87
N LYS A 54 -37.88 23.15 -25.81
CA LYS A 54 -37.49 22.35 -26.99
C LYS A 54 -38.33 21.09 -27.07
N ASN A 55 -38.66 20.67 -28.29
CA ASN A 55 -39.28 19.38 -28.54
C ASN A 55 -38.24 18.28 -28.36
N ILE A 56 -38.58 17.29 -27.54
CA ILE A 56 -37.83 16.03 -27.48
C ILE A 56 -38.41 15.07 -28.52
N ASP A 57 -39.74 14.97 -28.55
CA ASP A 57 -40.51 14.23 -29.54
C ASP A 57 -41.90 14.86 -29.72
N SER A 58 -42.79 14.18 -30.47
CA SER A 58 -44.16 14.67 -30.74
C SER A 58 -45.01 14.93 -29.48
N SER A 59 -44.69 14.27 -28.36
CA SER A 59 -45.43 14.22 -27.10
C SER A 59 -44.67 14.75 -25.89
N LYS A 60 -43.36 15.01 -26.01
CA LYS A 60 -42.49 15.43 -24.91
C LYS A 60 -41.69 16.68 -25.24
N ILE A 61 -41.48 17.51 -24.22
CA ILE A 61 -40.67 18.71 -24.29
C ILE A 61 -39.67 18.78 -23.14
N SER A 62 -38.60 19.55 -23.35
CA SER A 62 -37.74 20.08 -22.30
C SER A 62 -37.97 21.58 -22.12
N ILE A 63 -37.71 22.09 -20.92
CA ILE A 63 -37.76 23.53 -20.64
C ILE A 63 -36.34 24.09 -20.63
N VAL A 64 -36.10 25.15 -21.39
CA VAL A 64 -34.78 25.77 -21.57
C VAL A 64 -34.61 27.04 -20.77
N ARG A 65 -35.69 27.84 -20.58
CA ARG A 65 -35.62 29.14 -19.89
C ARG A 65 -36.99 29.56 -19.34
N ILE A 66 -37.00 30.29 -18.24
CA ILE A 66 -38.14 31.09 -17.76
C ILE A 66 -37.81 32.57 -17.94
N LYS A 67 -38.69 33.34 -18.57
CA LYS A 67 -38.42 34.76 -18.88
C LYS A 67 -38.62 35.66 -17.67
N GLU A 68 -39.60 35.37 -16.83
CA GLU A 68 -39.95 36.19 -15.67
C GLU A 68 -39.10 35.81 -14.46
N GLN A 69 -38.41 36.82 -13.93
CA GLN A 69 -37.52 36.75 -12.78
C GLN A 69 -38.31 36.55 -11.47
N GLY A 70 -37.71 35.93 -10.46
CA GLY A 70 -38.23 36.00 -9.09
C GLY A 70 -39.35 35.04 -8.73
N GLY A 71 -39.58 34.96 -7.40
CA GLY A 71 -40.76 34.35 -6.80
C GLY A 71 -40.77 32.83 -6.79
N GLU A 72 -41.97 32.26 -6.70
CA GLU A 72 -42.19 30.81 -6.75
C GLU A 72 -42.43 30.35 -8.19
N VAL A 73 -41.84 29.21 -8.53
CA VAL A 73 -41.94 28.56 -9.84
C VAL A 73 -42.40 27.13 -9.64
N THR A 74 -43.51 26.78 -10.27
CA THR A 74 -43.95 25.39 -10.43
C THR A 74 -43.94 25.05 -11.91
N VAL A 75 -43.06 24.13 -12.31
CA VAL A 75 -43.00 23.69 -13.71
C VAL A 75 -44.21 22.76 -13.97
N PRO A 76 -45.01 22.99 -15.04
CA PRO A 76 -46.18 22.16 -15.32
C PRO A 76 -45.75 20.75 -15.75
N SER A 77 -46.49 19.72 -15.33
CA SER A 77 -46.25 18.34 -15.80
C SER A 77 -46.60 18.16 -17.27
N THR A 78 -47.65 18.85 -17.74
CA THR A 78 -48.11 18.81 -19.13
C THR A 78 -48.64 20.17 -19.57
N VAL A 79 -48.50 20.48 -20.86
CA VAL A 79 -48.97 21.71 -21.50
C VAL A 79 -49.62 21.41 -22.84
N THR A 80 -50.49 22.28 -23.34
CA THR A 80 -51.08 22.17 -24.68
C THR A 80 -50.42 23.18 -25.61
N ILE A 81 -49.71 22.69 -26.63
CA ILE A 81 -49.01 23.50 -27.62
C ILE A 81 -49.52 23.10 -29.00
N GLY A 82 -50.05 24.06 -29.77
CA GLY A 82 -50.62 23.79 -31.11
C GLY A 82 -51.75 22.74 -31.08
N GLY A 83 -52.59 22.77 -30.05
CA GLY A 83 -53.69 21.81 -29.85
C GLY A 83 -53.27 20.40 -29.40
N LYS A 84 -51.96 20.13 -29.26
CA LYS A 84 -51.45 18.82 -28.81
C LYS A 84 -50.95 18.91 -27.38
N LYS A 85 -51.34 17.91 -26.58
CA LYS A 85 -50.83 17.75 -25.20
C LYS A 85 -49.38 17.25 -25.26
N LYS A 86 -48.48 17.95 -24.58
CA LYS A 86 -47.08 17.59 -24.42
C LYS A 86 -46.71 17.48 -22.94
N THR A 87 -45.85 16.53 -22.62
CA THR A 87 -45.36 16.26 -21.26
C THR A 87 -44.00 16.90 -21.06
N VAL A 88 -43.80 17.61 -19.95
CA VAL A 88 -42.50 18.17 -19.58
C VAL A 88 -41.68 17.07 -18.92
N THR A 89 -40.57 16.69 -19.54
CA THR A 89 -39.76 15.53 -19.10
C THR A 89 -38.31 15.86 -18.78
N ARG A 90 -37.81 17.05 -19.18
CA ARG A 90 -36.44 17.47 -18.93
C ARG A 90 -36.32 18.96 -18.66
N ILE A 91 -35.36 19.33 -17.81
CA ILE A 91 -34.94 20.72 -17.60
C ILE A 91 -33.56 20.88 -18.22
N ASP A 92 -33.43 21.77 -19.20
CA ASP A 92 -32.19 22.05 -19.91
C ASP A 92 -31.54 23.33 -19.37
N GLY A 93 -30.21 23.42 -19.42
CA GLY A 93 -29.50 24.66 -19.15
C GLY A 93 -29.65 25.65 -20.32
N PRO A 94 -29.85 26.96 -20.05
CA PRO A 94 -29.83 27.65 -18.75
C PRO A 94 -31.23 27.99 -18.18
N PHE A 95 -32.00 27.00 -17.72
CA PHE A 95 -33.39 27.15 -17.23
C PHE A 95 -33.70 28.42 -16.42
N ALA A 96 -32.82 28.77 -15.48
CA ALA A 96 -33.03 29.81 -14.49
C ALA A 96 -31.99 30.96 -14.53
N ASP A 97 -31.06 30.93 -15.50
CA ASP A 97 -30.04 31.94 -15.86
C ASP A 97 -29.82 33.12 -14.86
N TYR A 98 -28.96 32.93 -13.86
CA TYR A 98 -28.54 33.97 -12.89
C TYR A 98 -29.69 34.61 -12.06
N GLN A 99 -30.84 33.95 -11.94
CA GLN A 99 -32.00 34.52 -11.24
C GLN A 99 -32.07 34.14 -9.76
N THR A 100 -32.85 34.94 -9.02
CA THR A 100 -33.23 34.65 -7.63
C THR A 100 -34.65 34.08 -7.58
N TYR A 101 -34.88 33.01 -6.83
CA TYR A 101 -36.19 32.38 -6.63
C TYR A 101 -36.44 32.04 -5.16
N THR A 102 -37.68 32.23 -4.73
CA THR A 102 -38.13 31.80 -3.39
C THR A 102 -38.32 30.30 -3.36
N ALA A 103 -38.90 29.71 -4.42
CA ALA A 103 -39.04 28.28 -4.53
C ALA A 103 -39.10 27.83 -6.00
N ILE A 104 -38.51 26.68 -6.31
CA ILE A 104 -38.70 25.98 -7.58
C ILE A 104 -39.16 24.55 -7.27
N SER A 105 -40.25 24.12 -7.91
CA SER A 105 -40.75 22.74 -7.83
C SER A 105 -40.86 22.11 -9.22
N LEU A 106 -40.11 21.03 -9.42
CA LEU A 106 -40.18 20.22 -10.64
C LEU A 106 -41.23 19.11 -10.51
N PRO A 107 -42.04 18.86 -11.56
CA PRO A 107 -43.08 17.83 -11.51
C PRO A 107 -42.47 16.43 -11.64
N SER A 108 -43.23 15.43 -11.19
CA SER A 108 -42.83 14.01 -11.25
C SER A 108 -42.68 13.45 -12.67
N THR A 109 -43.05 14.20 -13.70
CA THR A 109 -42.83 13.86 -15.11
C THR A 109 -41.42 14.17 -15.57
N VAL A 110 -40.69 15.05 -14.86
CA VAL A 110 -39.29 15.34 -15.17
C VAL A 110 -38.42 14.17 -14.74
N THR A 111 -37.67 13.60 -15.68
CA THR A 111 -36.75 12.48 -15.46
C THR A 111 -35.29 12.88 -15.60
N GLU A 112 -35.00 14.07 -16.14
CA GLU A 112 -33.62 14.54 -16.35
C GLU A 112 -33.47 16.05 -16.06
N VAL A 113 -32.36 16.42 -15.41
CA VAL A 113 -31.89 17.81 -15.30
C VAL A 113 -30.51 17.87 -15.95
N SER A 114 -30.39 18.61 -17.04
CA SER A 114 -29.19 18.66 -17.88
C SER A 114 -28.12 19.61 -17.34
N TYR A 115 -26.96 19.60 -18.00
CA TYR A 115 -25.80 20.45 -17.71
C TYR A 115 -26.18 21.91 -17.37
N SER A 116 -25.68 22.40 -16.24
CA SER A 116 -25.80 23.80 -15.77
C SER A 116 -27.23 24.38 -15.70
N ALA A 117 -28.26 23.55 -15.53
CA ALA A 117 -29.67 23.99 -15.49
C ALA A 117 -29.97 25.11 -14.47
N PHE A 118 -29.32 25.07 -13.31
CA PHE A 118 -29.50 26.02 -12.21
C PHE A 118 -28.19 26.74 -11.85
N ALA A 119 -27.26 26.84 -12.80
CA ALA A 119 -26.00 27.52 -12.57
C ALA A 119 -26.23 29.00 -12.19
N PHE A 120 -25.47 29.48 -11.22
CA PHE A 120 -25.46 30.86 -10.71
C PHE A 120 -26.81 31.40 -10.20
N CYS A 121 -27.76 30.51 -9.90
CA CYS A 121 -29.06 30.89 -9.36
C CYS A 121 -29.01 31.05 -7.85
N VAL A 122 -29.84 31.95 -7.29
CA VAL A 122 -30.10 32.03 -5.85
C VAL A 122 -31.47 31.42 -5.56
N ILE A 123 -31.55 30.31 -4.84
CA ILE A 123 -32.79 29.55 -4.64
C ILE A 123 -32.98 29.22 -3.16
N ASN A 124 -34.04 29.72 -2.52
CA ASN A 124 -34.29 29.37 -1.12
C ASN A 124 -34.74 27.91 -0.97
N LYS A 125 -35.63 27.42 -1.84
CA LYS A 125 -36.12 26.03 -1.80
C LYS A 125 -36.22 25.41 -3.18
N LEU A 126 -35.45 24.36 -3.43
CA LEU A 126 -35.48 23.58 -4.66
C LEU A 126 -36.02 22.16 -4.39
N LYS A 127 -37.17 21.85 -4.98
CA LYS A 127 -37.71 20.48 -5.02
C LYS A 127 -37.50 19.91 -6.42
N LEU A 128 -36.59 18.95 -6.53
CA LEU A 128 -36.41 18.16 -7.75
C LEU A 128 -37.52 17.10 -7.88
N SER A 129 -37.58 16.45 -9.04
CA SER A 129 -38.55 15.38 -9.31
C SER A 129 -38.28 14.13 -8.47
N ASP A 130 -39.34 13.55 -7.92
CA ASP A 130 -39.28 12.25 -7.23
C ASP A 130 -39.17 11.05 -8.19
N ASN A 131 -39.13 11.28 -9.51
CA ASN A 131 -38.88 10.27 -10.55
C ASN A 131 -37.59 10.55 -11.34
N LEU A 132 -36.72 11.43 -10.85
CA LEU A 132 -35.51 11.81 -11.55
C LEU A 132 -34.59 10.61 -11.77
N GLU A 133 -34.14 10.41 -13.01
CA GLU A 133 -33.24 9.32 -13.41
C GLU A 133 -31.80 9.81 -13.62
N LYS A 134 -31.65 11.07 -14.05
CA LYS A 134 -30.35 11.66 -14.41
C LYS A 134 -30.22 13.11 -13.94
N ILE A 135 -29.06 13.43 -13.37
CA ILE A 135 -28.58 14.79 -13.09
C ILE A 135 -27.28 14.99 -13.86
N GLY A 136 -27.21 16.00 -14.72
CA GLY A 136 -26.02 16.35 -15.48
C GLY A 136 -24.89 16.91 -14.63
N GLU A 137 -23.76 17.22 -15.27
CA GLU A 137 -22.63 17.87 -14.61
C GLU A 137 -22.91 19.37 -14.35
N TRP A 138 -22.26 19.95 -13.33
CA TRP A 138 -22.29 21.41 -13.07
C TRP A 138 -23.68 22.04 -12.87
N VAL A 139 -24.70 21.23 -12.59
CA VAL A 139 -26.12 21.66 -12.54
C VAL A 139 -26.37 22.83 -11.59
N PHE A 140 -25.66 22.91 -10.47
CA PHE A 140 -25.74 24.00 -9.48
C PHE A 140 -24.43 24.81 -9.40
N TRP A 141 -23.63 24.85 -10.47
CA TRP A 141 -22.36 25.58 -10.47
C TRP A 141 -22.56 27.05 -10.09
N GLY A 142 -21.87 27.52 -9.05
CA GLY A 142 -21.96 28.90 -8.56
C GLY A 142 -23.31 29.29 -7.96
N ALA A 143 -24.23 28.35 -7.74
CA ALA A 143 -25.56 28.64 -7.19
C ALA A 143 -25.53 28.90 -5.67
N ASP A 144 -26.49 29.67 -5.15
CA ASP A 144 -26.77 29.80 -3.71
C ASP A 144 -28.12 29.14 -3.38
N ILE A 145 -28.08 27.90 -2.91
CA ILE A 145 -29.25 27.06 -2.64
C ILE A 145 -29.39 26.84 -1.13
N LYS A 146 -30.45 27.34 -0.49
CA LYS A 146 -30.63 27.14 0.96
C LYS A 146 -31.18 25.77 1.32
N GLN A 147 -32.08 25.22 0.49
CA GLN A 147 -32.67 23.89 0.70
C GLN A 147 -32.85 23.18 -0.64
N ILE A 148 -32.43 21.92 -0.71
CA ILE A 148 -32.62 21.05 -1.86
C ILE A 148 -33.20 19.71 -1.42
N SER A 149 -34.13 19.15 -2.21
CA SER A 149 -34.72 17.83 -1.94
C SER A 149 -35.00 17.06 -3.23
N CYS A 150 -34.79 15.75 -3.16
CA CYS A 150 -35.12 14.77 -4.21
C CYS A 150 -35.33 13.41 -3.54
N ALA A 151 -36.51 12.81 -3.64
CA ALA A 151 -36.78 11.48 -3.07
C ALA A 151 -36.66 10.34 -4.11
N SER A 152 -36.14 10.63 -5.30
CA SER A 152 -36.11 9.65 -6.39
C SER A 152 -35.31 8.40 -6.06
N LYS A 153 -35.97 7.24 -6.15
CA LYS A 153 -35.33 5.92 -6.11
C LYS A 153 -34.88 5.44 -7.49
N LYS A 154 -35.13 6.22 -8.54
CA LYS A 154 -34.80 5.91 -9.93
C LYS A 154 -33.51 6.56 -10.40
N LEU A 155 -32.83 7.31 -9.53
CA LEU A 155 -31.62 8.05 -9.87
C LEU A 155 -30.46 7.09 -10.21
N LYS A 156 -30.10 7.05 -11.50
CA LYS A 156 -29.09 6.16 -12.06
C LYS A 156 -27.75 6.87 -12.26
N GLU A 157 -27.80 8.15 -12.62
CA GLU A 157 -26.62 8.93 -13.00
C GLU A 157 -26.66 10.32 -12.33
N VAL A 158 -25.56 10.70 -11.70
CA VAL A 158 -25.32 12.04 -11.17
C VAL A 158 -23.97 12.50 -11.67
N GLY A 159 -23.95 13.61 -12.40
CA GLY A 159 -22.74 14.18 -12.98
C GLY A 159 -21.72 14.62 -11.93
N GLY A 160 -20.49 14.86 -12.37
CA GLY A 160 -19.45 15.44 -11.53
C GLY A 160 -19.72 16.91 -11.19
N TYR A 161 -19.12 17.38 -10.10
CA TYR A 161 -19.01 18.81 -9.78
C TYR A 161 -20.34 19.58 -9.70
N ILE A 162 -21.46 18.91 -9.42
CA ILE A 162 -22.78 19.54 -9.49
C ILE A 162 -22.92 20.76 -8.56
N PHE A 163 -22.13 20.84 -7.49
CA PHE A 163 -22.10 21.95 -6.52
C PHE A 163 -20.76 22.71 -6.50
N CYS A 164 -19.99 22.70 -7.59
CA CYS A 164 -18.76 23.51 -7.66
C CYS A 164 -19.10 24.99 -7.45
N ASP A 165 -18.29 25.70 -6.65
CA ASP A 165 -18.49 27.11 -6.26
C ASP A 165 -19.88 27.46 -5.68
N ALA A 166 -20.67 26.45 -5.30
CA ALA A 166 -22.03 26.65 -4.83
C ALA A 166 -22.06 26.89 -3.31
N LYS A 167 -22.86 27.87 -2.89
CA LYS A 167 -23.30 28.03 -1.49
C LYS A 167 -24.51 27.13 -1.29
N SER A 168 -24.36 26.06 -0.54
CA SER A 168 -25.43 25.07 -0.34
C SER A 168 -25.26 24.35 1.00
N PRO A 169 -26.24 23.55 1.46
CA PRO A 169 -26.10 22.82 2.72
C PRO A 169 -24.83 21.98 2.74
N ASP A 170 -24.21 21.87 3.91
CA ASP A 170 -22.96 21.11 4.04
C ASP A 170 -23.14 19.64 3.63
N ILE A 171 -24.29 19.05 3.91
CA ILE A 171 -24.64 17.69 3.51
C ILE A 171 -25.89 17.75 2.63
N ALA A 172 -25.78 17.26 1.41
CA ALA A 172 -26.91 17.10 0.49
C ALA A 172 -27.01 15.66 -0.02
N VAL A 173 -28.21 15.10 0.12
CA VAL A 173 -28.57 13.75 -0.32
C VAL A 173 -29.74 13.85 -1.29
N LEU A 174 -29.62 13.20 -2.45
CA LEU A 174 -30.65 13.13 -3.48
C LEU A 174 -30.96 11.64 -3.74
N GLY A 175 -32.13 11.18 -3.33
CA GLY A 175 -32.45 9.75 -3.35
C GLY A 175 -31.59 8.95 -2.36
N ASP A 176 -30.76 8.06 -2.87
CA ASP A 176 -29.74 7.30 -2.12
C ASP A 176 -28.30 7.74 -2.43
N TRP A 177 -28.14 8.86 -3.16
CA TRP A 177 -26.86 9.45 -3.52
C TRP A 177 -26.46 10.58 -2.58
N LEU A 178 -25.27 10.47 -1.98
CA LEU A 178 -24.57 11.59 -1.39
C LEU A 178 -23.95 12.44 -2.50
N VAL A 179 -24.40 13.68 -2.62
CA VAL A 179 -23.99 14.58 -3.70
C VAL A 179 -23.18 15.78 -3.22
N ARG A 180 -23.15 16.02 -1.91
CA ARG A 180 -22.28 17.01 -1.28
C ARG A 180 -21.97 16.61 0.16
N TYR A 181 -20.71 16.71 0.54
CA TYR A 181 -20.26 16.67 1.93
C TYR A 181 -19.14 17.71 2.13
N ASN A 182 -19.53 18.90 2.58
CA ASN A 182 -18.61 19.97 2.96
C ASN A 182 -18.28 19.87 4.45
N VAL A 183 -17.00 19.99 4.78
CA VAL A 183 -16.55 20.07 6.17
C VAL A 183 -16.17 21.53 6.45
N PRO A 184 -16.88 22.24 7.33
CA PRO A 184 -16.50 23.59 7.74
C PRO A 184 -15.08 23.61 8.35
N SER A 185 -14.33 24.69 8.15
CA SER A 185 -12.90 24.77 8.55
C SER A 185 -12.65 24.65 10.06
N ASP A 186 -13.65 24.90 10.89
CA ASP A 186 -13.63 24.72 12.34
C ASP A 186 -14.01 23.29 12.78
N VAL A 187 -14.48 22.44 11.85
CA VAL A 187 -14.90 21.07 12.10
C VAL A 187 -13.83 20.10 11.64
N LYS A 188 -13.28 19.28 12.56
CA LYS A 188 -12.21 18.32 12.24
C LYS A 188 -12.70 16.93 11.86
N THR A 189 -14.01 16.72 11.93
CA THR A 189 -14.62 15.38 11.88
C THR A 189 -15.52 15.20 10.67
N ILE A 190 -15.29 14.12 9.94
CA ILE A 190 -16.30 13.56 9.04
C ILE A 190 -17.07 12.48 9.80
N ASP A 191 -18.40 12.63 9.84
CA ASP A 191 -19.29 11.73 10.56
C ASP A 191 -20.19 10.97 9.59
N LEU A 192 -19.71 9.79 9.17
CA LEU A 192 -20.45 8.88 8.31
C LEU A 192 -21.56 8.12 9.06
N THR A 193 -21.71 8.34 10.37
CA THR A 193 -22.81 7.79 11.19
C THR A 193 -23.99 8.74 11.32
N SER A 194 -23.87 9.96 10.79
CA SER A 194 -24.93 10.97 10.81
C SER A 194 -26.26 10.42 10.29
N SER A 195 -27.35 10.72 11.01
CA SER A 195 -28.70 10.36 10.59
C SER A 195 -29.08 10.97 9.23
N LYS A 196 -28.44 12.06 8.80
CA LYS A 196 -28.62 12.64 7.47
C LYS A 196 -28.14 11.72 6.33
N LEU A 197 -27.30 10.75 6.65
CA LEU A 197 -26.79 9.75 5.70
C LEU A 197 -27.53 8.42 5.78
N SER A 198 -28.61 8.34 6.58
CA SER A 198 -29.41 7.12 6.68
C SER A 198 -29.99 6.75 5.30
N GLY A 199 -29.69 5.55 4.81
CA GLY A 199 -30.17 5.08 3.51
C GLY A 199 -29.34 5.51 2.30
N VAL A 200 -28.21 6.21 2.50
CA VAL A 200 -27.25 6.49 1.44
C VAL A 200 -26.49 5.23 1.07
N THR A 201 -26.46 4.89 -0.21
CA THR A 201 -25.73 3.72 -0.74
C THR A 201 -24.70 4.07 -1.80
N LYS A 202 -24.77 5.30 -2.35
CA LYS A 202 -23.89 5.80 -3.41
C LYS A 202 -23.41 7.20 -3.09
N ALA A 203 -22.29 7.57 -3.68
CA ALA A 203 -21.75 8.91 -3.62
C ALA A 203 -21.28 9.33 -5.02
N VAL A 204 -21.34 10.63 -5.28
CA VAL A 204 -20.69 11.22 -6.46
C VAL A 204 -19.17 11.10 -6.26
N ASN A 205 -18.44 10.91 -7.36
CA ASN A 205 -16.97 10.91 -7.30
C ASN A 205 -16.48 12.24 -6.70
N TYR A 206 -15.48 12.13 -5.84
CA TYR A 206 -14.88 13.28 -5.15
C TYR A 206 -15.85 14.13 -4.30
N VAL A 207 -16.93 13.54 -3.78
CA VAL A 207 -17.91 14.25 -2.95
C VAL A 207 -17.34 14.73 -1.61
N PHE A 208 -16.29 14.05 -1.11
CA PHE A 208 -15.63 14.43 0.13
C PHE A 208 -14.43 15.32 -0.17
N ASN A 209 -14.48 16.54 0.37
CA ASN A 209 -13.30 17.40 0.44
C ASN A 209 -12.55 17.10 1.74
N PHE A 210 -11.62 16.15 1.67
CA PHE A 210 -10.63 15.96 2.73
C PHE A 210 -9.53 16.99 2.51
N ASP A 211 -9.28 17.84 3.48
CA ASP A 211 -8.07 18.65 3.52
C ASP A 211 -7.24 18.30 4.77
N GLU A 212 -6.28 19.15 5.14
CA GLU A 212 -5.41 18.90 6.29
C GLU A 212 -6.05 19.17 7.67
N HIS A 213 -7.19 19.88 7.74
CA HIS A 213 -7.85 20.14 9.02
C HIS A 213 -8.73 18.96 9.48
N VAL A 214 -9.15 18.10 8.54
CA VAL A 214 -9.93 16.89 8.84
C VAL A 214 -9.02 15.79 9.39
N THR A 215 -9.08 15.57 10.71
CA THR A 215 -8.24 14.58 11.41
C THR A 215 -9.03 13.39 11.96
N ASP A 216 -10.35 13.46 11.99
CA ASP A 216 -11.21 12.50 12.67
C ASP A 216 -12.27 11.94 11.72
N LEU A 217 -12.43 10.62 11.75
CA LEU A 217 -13.45 9.93 10.97
C LEU A 217 -14.31 9.07 11.90
N LYS A 218 -15.63 9.27 11.86
CA LYS A 218 -16.59 8.39 12.51
C LYS A 218 -17.26 7.50 11.47
N ILE A 219 -17.20 6.20 11.70
CA ILE A 219 -17.80 5.16 10.85
C ILE A 219 -18.73 4.27 11.66
N GLY A 220 -19.78 3.81 10.99
CA GLY A 220 -20.72 2.82 11.52
C GLY A 220 -20.38 1.42 11.01
N ASN A 221 -21.39 0.56 10.93
CA ASN A 221 -21.25 -0.76 10.32
C ASN A 221 -21.40 -0.75 8.79
N ASN A 222 -21.79 0.38 8.19
CA ASN A 222 -21.95 0.54 6.75
C ASN A 222 -20.64 1.05 6.12
N ASN A 223 -20.18 0.39 5.05
CA ASN A 223 -18.96 0.73 4.32
C ASN A 223 -19.21 1.32 2.92
N ALA A 224 -20.47 1.55 2.52
CA ALA A 224 -20.81 1.99 1.16
C ALA A 224 -20.09 3.28 0.74
N LEU A 225 -19.81 4.16 1.71
CA LEU A 225 -19.13 5.44 1.52
C LEU A 225 -17.61 5.39 1.69
N LEU A 226 -17.03 4.21 1.96
CA LEU A 226 -15.58 4.06 2.19
C LEU A 226 -14.75 3.84 0.91
N LYS A 227 -15.35 3.95 -0.28
CA LYS A 227 -14.67 3.66 -1.55
C LYS A 227 -13.74 4.79 -2.00
N THR A 228 -12.54 4.43 -2.43
CA THR A 228 -11.45 5.35 -2.80
C THR A 228 -11.81 6.38 -3.88
N ASN A 229 -12.69 6.06 -4.81
CA ASN A 229 -13.11 6.96 -5.88
C ASN A 229 -14.02 8.12 -5.42
N TYR A 230 -14.46 8.14 -4.15
CA TYR A 230 -15.31 9.21 -3.61
C TYR A 230 -14.54 10.39 -3.00
N TYR A 231 -13.20 10.37 -2.99
CA TYR A 231 -12.38 11.34 -2.26
C TYR A 231 -11.52 12.23 -3.14
N TRP A 232 -11.45 13.51 -2.82
CA TRP A 232 -10.56 14.48 -3.46
C TRP A 232 -9.09 14.20 -3.09
N ASN A 233 -8.29 13.74 -4.05
CA ASN A 233 -6.82 13.78 -4.04
C ASN A 233 -6.03 12.98 -2.97
N GLY A 234 -6.60 11.97 -2.31
CA GLY A 234 -5.82 11.14 -1.38
C GLY A 234 -5.62 11.74 0.02
N CYS A 235 -6.32 12.84 0.35
CA CYS A 235 -6.17 13.53 1.63
C CYS A 235 -6.69 12.74 2.85
N GLN A 236 -7.34 11.58 2.68
CA GLN A 236 -7.70 10.69 3.78
C GLN A 236 -6.50 10.25 4.63
N HIS A 237 -5.29 10.39 4.09
CA HIS A 237 -4.04 10.15 4.81
C HIS A 237 -3.87 11.05 6.06
N ASN A 238 -4.54 12.21 6.10
CA ASN A 238 -4.53 13.13 7.24
C ASN A 238 -5.37 12.63 8.43
N ILE A 239 -6.21 11.61 8.24
CA ILE A 239 -7.01 11.01 9.31
C ILE A 239 -6.09 10.39 10.36
N LYS A 240 -6.21 10.86 11.59
CA LYS A 240 -5.47 10.39 12.76
C LYS A 240 -6.32 9.45 13.60
N ASN A 241 -7.58 9.82 13.83
CA ASN A 241 -8.49 9.09 14.69
C ASN A 241 -9.64 8.50 13.90
N VAL A 242 -9.85 7.19 14.03
CA VAL A 242 -11.01 6.50 13.47
C VAL A 242 -11.88 6.01 14.62
N TYR A 243 -13.15 6.38 14.63
CA TYR A 243 -14.12 5.94 15.62
C TYR A 243 -15.11 4.98 14.96
N LEU A 244 -15.13 3.73 15.40
CA LEU A 244 -16.10 2.73 14.98
C LEU A 244 -17.21 2.65 16.01
N ASN A 245 -18.45 2.99 15.61
CA ASN A 245 -19.62 3.01 16.49
C ASN A 245 -19.35 3.79 17.80
N GLY A 246 -18.70 4.95 17.68
CA GLY A 246 -18.35 5.83 18.79
C GLY A 246 -17.10 5.43 19.60
N LYS A 247 -16.49 4.28 19.32
CA LYS A 247 -15.27 3.83 20.00
C LYS A 247 -14.03 4.10 19.15
N LEU A 248 -13.02 4.73 19.75
CA LEU A 248 -11.72 4.93 19.10
C LEU A 248 -11.09 3.57 18.74
N VAL A 249 -10.71 3.41 17.48
CA VAL A 249 -10.00 2.24 16.99
C VAL A 249 -8.52 2.41 17.27
N LYS A 250 -7.98 1.49 18.07
CA LYS A 250 -6.57 1.41 18.45
C LYS A 250 -6.18 -0.06 18.59
N CYS A 251 -4.89 -0.37 18.40
CA CYS A 251 -4.42 -1.71 18.67
C CYS A 251 -4.37 -1.92 20.21
N THR A 252 -4.79 -3.08 20.69
CA THR A 252 -4.77 -3.44 22.12
C THR A 252 -4.05 -4.76 22.41
N GLY A 253 -3.53 -5.44 21.40
CA GLY A 253 -2.75 -6.66 21.58
C GLY A 253 -1.94 -7.07 20.36
N ALA A 254 -0.90 -7.88 20.59
CA ALA A 254 0.06 -8.32 19.57
C ALA A 254 -0.62 -9.00 18.37
N ASN A 255 -1.56 -9.89 18.67
CA ASN A 255 -2.26 -10.69 17.68
C ASN A 255 -3.58 -10.07 17.17
N GLU A 256 -3.88 -8.82 17.54
CA GLU A 256 -5.10 -8.16 17.13
C GLU A 256 -5.01 -7.66 15.68
N THR A 257 -6.11 -7.81 14.94
CA THR A 257 -6.28 -7.18 13.63
C THR A 257 -7.17 -5.95 13.73
N VAL A 258 -7.01 -4.99 12.81
CA VAL A 258 -8.00 -3.92 12.64
C VAL A 258 -9.42 -4.51 12.48
N PRO A 259 -10.47 -3.80 12.93
CA PRO A 259 -11.86 -4.23 12.76
C PRO A 259 -12.19 -4.61 11.31
N LYS A 260 -13.08 -5.60 11.12
CA LYS A 260 -13.42 -6.14 9.80
C LYS A 260 -13.76 -5.05 8.77
N ILE A 261 -14.52 -4.04 9.17
CA ILE A 261 -14.90 -2.94 8.26
C ILE A 261 -13.70 -2.17 7.72
N ILE A 262 -12.66 -1.97 8.55
CA ILE A 262 -11.40 -1.34 8.14
C ILE A 262 -10.61 -2.31 7.26
N LYS A 263 -10.54 -3.59 7.65
CA LYS A 263 -9.88 -4.64 6.86
C LYS A 263 -10.45 -4.76 5.44
N ASP A 264 -11.78 -4.74 5.30
CA ASP A 264 -12.47 -4.83 4.02
C ASP A 264 -12.27 -3.58 3.13
N ASN A 265 -11.89 -2.45 3.73
CA ASN A 265 -11.70 -1.17 3.05
C ASN A 265 -10.28 -0.62 3.31
N TYR A 266 -9.30 -1.50 3.48
CA TYR A 266 -8.00 -1.10 4.01
C TYR A 266 -7.32 -0.07 3.13
N ASP A 267 -7.51 -0.13 1.81
CA ASP A 267 -6.93 0.79 0.84
C ASP A 267 -7.34 2.26 1.10
N PHE A 268 -8.47 2.51 1.78
CA PHE A 268 -8.84 3.85 2.24
C PHE A 268 -8.01 4.31 3.44
N PHE A 269 -7.65 3.39 4.33
CA PHE A 269 -6.86 3.66 5.53
C PHE A 269 -5.36 3.51 5.29
N ASP A 270 -4.99 2.94 4.15
CA ASP A 270 -3.62 2.71 3.75
C ASP A 270 -2.92 4.05 3.55
N TRP A 271 -1.63 4.08 3.89
CA TRP A 271 -0.79 5.27 3.83
C TRP A 271 -1.36 6.51 4.55
N GLY A 272 -1.16 6.64 5.87
CA GLY A 272 -1.68 7.79 6.59
C GLY A 272 -1.35 7.76 8.07
N TYR A 273 -1.77 8.79 8.81
CA TYR A 273 -1.50 8.86 10.25
C TYR A 273 -2.17 7.71 11.02
N PHE A 274 -3.43 7.37 10.71
CA PHE A 274 -4.13 6.26 11.34
C PHE A 274 -3.37 4.93 11.19
N ASN A 275 -3.01 4.56 9.95
CA ASN A 275 -2.24 3.32 9.69
C ASN A 275 -0.87 3.35 10.39
N ALA A 276 -0.16 4.48 10.35
CA ALA A 276 1.13 4.64 11.02
C ALA A 276 1.01 4.45 12.54
N GLU A 277 0.01 5.04 13.15
CA GLU A 277 -0.19 4.99 14.59
C GLU A 277 -0.65 3.60 15.05
N TYR A 278 -1.57 2.97 14.31
CA TYR A 278 -1.97 1.58 14.58
C TYR A 278 -0.78 0.62 14.46
N THR A 279 0.06 0.78 13.42
CA THR A 279 1.28 -0.01 13.19
C THR A 279 2.27 0.11 14.35
N LYS A 280 2.51 1.32 14.86
CA LYS A 280 3.40 1.57 16.01
C LYS A 280 2.88 0.92 17.28
N GLN A 281 1.59 1.08 17.57
CA GLN A 281 0.96 0.46 18.74
C GLN A 281 1.07 -1.06 18.67
N LYS A 282 0.81 -1.63 17.49
CA LYS A 282 0.94 -3.06 17.27
C LYS A 282 2.36 -3.56 17.49
N ALA A 283 3.37 -2.89 16.90
CA ALA A 283 4.77 -3.26 17.12
C ALA A 283 5.16 -3.22 18.60
N LYS A 284 4.71 -2.21 19.34
CA LYS A 284 4.87 -2.16 20.79
C LYS A 284 4.31 -3.40 21.47
N TYR A 285 3.04 -3.74 21.23
CA TYR A 285 2.43 -4.93 21.85
C TYR A 285 3.11 -6.23 21.44
N VAL A 286 3.51 -6.37 20.17
CA VAL A 286 4.25 -7.54 19.69
C VAL A 286 5.54 -7.70 20.49
N LEU A 287 6.37 -6.66 20.55
CA LEU A 287 7.67 -6.72 21.22
C LEU A 287 7.53 -6.91 22.74
N GLU A 288 6.61 -6.20 23.39
CA GLU A 288 6.34 -6.37 24.81
C GLU A 288 5.84 -7.79 25.13
N SER A 289 5.00 -8.39 24.26
CA SER A 289 4.54 -9.78 24.42
C SER A 289 5.67 -10.82 24.30
N LEU A 290 6.77 -10.46 23.63
CA LEU A 290 7.98 -11.26 23.51
C LEU A 290 8.99 -10.99 24.65
N GLY A 291 8.64 -10.10 25.59
CA GLY A 291 9.54 -9.63 26.64
C GLY A 291 10.72 -8.84 26.08
N LEU A 292 10.53 -8.12 24.98
CA LEU A 292 11.51 -7.24 24.35
C LEU A 292 11.16 -5.77 24.63
N THR A 293 12.19 -4.94 24.76
CA THR A 293 12.01 -3.49 24.90
C THR A 293 11.56 -2.88 23.57
N TYR A 294 10.51 -2.07 23.59
CA TYR A 294 10.10 -1.25 22.46
C TYR A 294 10.78 0.13 22.53
N TYR A 295 11.67 0.38 21.59
CA TYR A 295 12.39 1.65 21.44
C TYR A 295 11.68 2.63 20.49
N GLY A 296 10.68 2.15 19.74
CA GLY A 296 9.97 2.96 18.76
C GLY A 296 10.67 3.04 17.41
N PRO A 297 9.98 3.60 16.41
CA PRO A 297 10.42 3.53 15.02
C PRO A 297 11.53 4.54 14.67
N ASN A 298 12.02 5.36 15.60
CA ASN A 298 13.01 6.41 15.32
C ASN A 298 14.34 6.21 16.08
N TYR A 299 14.53 5.08 16.74
CA TYR A 299 15.59 4.96 17.74
C TYR A 299 16.90 4.44 17.14
N LYS A 300 17.93 5.31 17.14
CA LYS A 300 19.28 5.05 16.63
C LYS A 300 20.21 4.52 17.72
N TYR A 301 19.91 3.37 18.31
CA TYR A 301 20.86 2.72 19.21
C TYR A 301 21.70 1.67 18.48
N LEU A 302 22.26 2.07 17.33
CA LEU A 302 23.16 1.27 16.50
C LEU A 302 24.35 0.79 17.36
N GLY A 303 24.44 -0.52 17.62
CA GLY A 303 25.62 -1.17 18.20
C GLY A 303 25.81 -1.02 19.70
N SER A 304 24.77 -0.72 20.48
CA SER A 304 24.88 -0.74 21.96
C SER A 304 24.48 -2.05 22.61
N LEU A 305 23.68 -2.85 21.90
CA LEU A 305 23.25 -4.14 22.38
C LEU A 305 24.41 -5.11 22.13
N SER A 306 24.68 -5.99 23.09
CA SER A 306 25.63 -7.07 22.85
C SER A 306 25.14 -7.96 21.70
N PRO A 307 26.03 -8.62 20.93
CA PRO A 307 25.63 -9.52 19.85
C PRO A 307 24.57 -10.55 20.27
N LYS A 308 24.72 -11.11 21.48
CA LYS A 308 23.77 -12.06 22.07
C LYS A 308 22.36 -11.48 22.26
N VAL A 309 22.26 -10.21 22.63
CA VAL A 309 20.96 -9.53 22.80
C VAL A 309 20.33 -9.24 21.43
N GLU A 310 21.11 -8.75 20.48
CA GLU A 310 20.65 -8.50 19.10
C GLU A 310 20.12 -9.79 18.45
N TYR A 311 20.88 -10.88 18.57
CA TYR A 311 20.44 -12.20 18.10
C TYR A 311 19.11 -12.65 18.74
N ASN A 312 18.98 -12.52 20.06
CA ASN A 312 17.78 -12.94 20.78
C ASN A 312 16.54 -12.13 20.36
N VAL A 313 16.71 -10.84 20.08
CA VAL A 313 15.65 -9.99 19.50
C VAL A 313 15.24 -10.55 18.14
N CYS A 314 16.19 -10.72 17.22
CA CYS A 314 15.96 -11.25 15.88
C CYS A 314 15.21 -12.58 15.91
N LYS A 315 15.70 -13.54 16.70
CA LYS A 315 15.08 -14.86 16.86
C LYS A 315 13.63 -14.77 17.37
N LYS A 316 13.38 -14.01 18.43
CA LYS A 316 12.03 -13.90 19.01
C LYS A 316 11.03 -13.28 18.03
N VAL A 317 11.44 -12.22 17.32
CA VAL A 317 10.61 -11.58 16.30
C VAL A 317 10.36 -12.54 15.13
N HIS A 318 11.40 -13.25 14.69
CA HIS A 318 11.29 -14.26 13.64
C HIS A 318 10.26 -15.32 13.99
N ASP A 319 10.43 -15.98 15.15
CA ASP A 319 9.57 -17.07 15.61
C ASP A 319 8.12 -16.58 15.78
N TYR A 320 7.93 -15.35 16.25
CA TYR A 320 6.61 -14.73 16.35
C TYR A 320 5.94 -14.60 14.97
N ILE A 321 6.65 -14.07 13.98
CA ILE A 321 6.12 -13.89 12.63
C ILE A 321 5.79 -15.24 12.00
N VAL A 322 6.72 -16.21 12.06
CA VAL A 322 6.53 -17.55 11.48
C VAL A 322 5.32 -18.25 12.10
N LYS A 323 5.11 -18.08 13.41
CA LYS A 323 4.00 -18.72 14.12
C LYS A 323 2.64 -18.06 13.88
N ASN A 324 2.59 -16.73 13.83
CA ASN A 324 1.31 -15.99 13.89
C ASN A 324 0.84 -15.45 12.55
N TYR A 325 1.68 -15.46 11.51
CA TYR A 325 1.34 -14.96 10.17
C TYR A 325 1.38 -16.09 9.14
N THR A 326 0.54 -15.99 8.12
CA THR A 326 0.41 -16.99 7.05
C THR A 326 0.93 -16.40 5.74
N TYR A 327 1.66 -17.22 4.97
CA TYR A 327 2.13 -16.84 3.63
C TYR A 327 1.06 -17.11 2.56
N ASP A 328 0.76 -16.14 1.69
CA ASP A 328 0.07 -16.44 0.42
C ASP A 328 0.38 -15.45 -0.71
N THR A 329 0.70 -16.05 -1.85
CA THR A 329 1.21 -15.41 -3.06
C THR A 329 0.17 -14.59 -3.82
N SER A 330 -1.12 -14.82 -3.60
CA SER A 330 -2.25 -14.10 -4.18
C SER A 330 -2.58 -12.78 -3.48
N ALA A 331 -2.07 -12.58 -2.25
CA ALA A 331 -2.33 -11.37 -1.50
C ALA A 331 -1.75 -10.10 -2.18
N ASN A 332 -2.53 -9.02 -2.14
CA ASN A 332 -2.14 -7.72 -2.70
C ASN A 332 -2.43 -6.59 -1.70
N GLY A 333 -1.47 -5.69 -1.51
CA GLY A 333 -1.60 -4.55 -0.59
C GLY A 333 -0.26 -4.03 -0.08
N SER A 334 -0.28 -3.14 0.92
CA SER A 334 0.93 -2.57 1.54
C SER A 334 1.43 -3.39 2.75
N PHE A 335 2.62 -3.02 3.25
CA PHE A 335 3.13 -3.48 4.54
C PHE A 335 2.13 -3.28 5.68
N GLY A 336 1.50 -2.10 5.75
CA GLY A 336 0.51 -1.81 6.79
C GLY A 336 -0.67 -2.77 6.73
N LYS A 337 -1.17 -3.06 5.53
CA LYS A 337 -2.27 -4.02 5.33
C LYS A 337 -1.90 -5.40 5.84
N VAL A 338 -0.74 -5.91 5.42
CA VAL A 338 -0.18 -7.19 5.87
C VAL A 338 -0.09 -7.24 7.40
N PHE A 339 0.59 -6.27 8.00
CA PHE A 339 0.88 -6.30 9.42
C PHE A 339 -0.37 -6.10 10.28
N ASN A 340 -1.22 -5.13 9.94
CA ASN A 340 -2.37 -4.73 10.76
C ASN A 340 -3.63 -5.57 10.53
N CYS A 341 -3.77 -6.22 9.37
CA CYS A 341 -4.95 -7.07 9.09
C CYS A 341 -4.71 -8.56 9.33
N HIS A 342 -3.48 -8.97 9.66
CA HIS A 342 -3.04 -10.38 9.55
C HIS A 342 -3.50 -10.99 8.23
N THR A 343 -3.40 -10.23 7.14
CA THR A 343 -3.67 -10.76 5.82
C THR A 343 -2.45 -11.53 5.35
N VAL A 344 -2.71 -12.55 4.56
CA VAL A 344 -1.70 -13.37 3.89
C VAL A 344 -0.73 -12.50 3.09
N THR A 345 0.52 -12.93 3.05
CA THR A 345 1.64 -12.03 2.74
C THR A 345 2.46 -12.50 1.54
N LYS A 346 2.96 -11.52 0.78
CA LYS A 346 4.07 -11.70 -0.17
C LYS A 346 5.38 -11.50 0.56
N CYS A 347 6.42 -12.21 0.12
CA CYS A 347 7.76 -12.17 0.70
C CYS A 347 8.26 -10.73 0.96
N ALA A 348 8.01 -9.81 0.02
CA ALA A 348 8.41 -8.42 0.15
C ALA A 348 7.90 -7.70 1.42
N PHE A 349 6.65 -7.93 1.82
CA PHE A 349 6.05 -7.25 2.97
C PHE A 349 6.37 -7.96 4.29
N ASP A 350 6.62 -9.26 4.24
CA ASP A 350 7.13 -10.02 5.38
C ASP A 350 8.51 -9.54 5.78
N ALA A 351 9.34 -9.27 4.78
CA ALA A 351 10.65 -8.68 4.99
C ALA A 351 10.51 -7.32 5.70
N MET A 352 9.65 -6.45 5.18
CA MET A 352 9.42 -5.13 5.78
C MET A 352 8.90 -5.23 7.22
N MET A 353 8.00 -6.18 7.50
CA MET A 353 7.48 -6.43 8.84
C MET A 353 8.56 -6.89 9.81
N TYR A 354 9.41 -7.82 9.37
CA TYR A 354 10.49 -8.35 10.19
C TYR A 354 11.51 -7.26 10.52
N ALA A 355 12.04 -6.57 9.50
CA ALA A 355 12.98 -5.46 9.67
C ALA A 355 12.41 -4.37 10.59
N TYR A 356 11.16 -3.94 10.36
CA TYR A 356 10.50 -2.93 11.18
C TYR A 356 10.43 -3.31 12.67
N LEU A 357 10.07 -4.56 12.98
CA LEU A 357 9.94 -5.03 14.35
C LEU A 357 11.30 -5.13 15.06
N VAL A 358 12.34 -5.63 14.39
CA VAL A 358 13.68 -5.72 15.01
C VAL A 358 14.32 -4.34 15.21
N GLU A 359 14.09 -3.40 14.29
CA GLU A 359 14.50 -1.99 14.44
C GLU A 359 13.79 -1.31 15.60
N CYS A 360 12.47 -1.52 15.72
CA CYS A 360 11.71 -1.05 16.88
C CYS A 360 12.20 -1.67 18.21
N ALA A 361 12.96 -2.77 18.15
CA ALA A 361 13.61 -3.43 19.28
C ALA A 361 15.10 -3.09 19.42
N GLY A 362 15.61 -2.15 18.61
CA GLY A 362 16.96 -1.59 18.72
C GLY A 362 18.04 -2.31 17.92
N VAL A 363 17.67 -3.26 17.04
CA VAL A 363 18.61 -3.98 16.17
C VAL A 363 18.58 -3.39 14.77
N ASP A 364 19.75 -3.11 14.21
CA ASP A 364 19.91 -2.58 12.86
C ASP A 364 19.51 -3.66 11.84
N ALA A 365 18.54 -3.35 10.98
CA ALA A 365 17.99 -4.28 10.00
C ALA A 365 17.49 -3.58 8.75
N GLU A 366 17.64 -4.25 7.63
CA GLU A 366 17.26 -3.73 6.32
C GLU A 366 16.62 -4.82 5.47
N THR A 367 15.68 -4.46 4.61
CA THR A 367 15.24 -5.36 3.53
C THR A 367 16.07 -5.11 2.30
N VAL A 368 16.63 -6.17 1.72
CA VAL A 368 17.36 -6.14 0.46
C VAL A 368 16.59 -6.91 -0.62
N ASP A 369 16.82 -6.57 -1.88
CA ASP A 369 16.16 -7.24 -3.00
C ASP A 369 16.84 -8.57 -3.34
N SER A 370 16.07 -9.50 -3.90
CA SER A 370 16.57 -10.84 -4.20
C SER A 370 15.84 -11.52 -5.36
N GLN A 371 16.34 -12.67 -5.79
CA GLN A 371 15.80 -13.42 -6.91
C GLN A 371 14.45 -14.08 -6.56
N GLU A 372 13.51 -14.10 -7.52
CA GLU A 372 12.20 -14.75 -7.38
C GLU A 372 12.33 -16.23 -7.07
N LEU A 373 11.51 -16.78 -6.16
CA LEU A 373 11.35 -18.23 -6.04
C LEU A 373 10.16 -18.70 -6.89
N ILE A 374 10.46 -19.32 -8.04
CA ILE A 374 9.45 -19.82 -8.97
C ILE A 374 9.29 -21.34 -8.77
N PRO A 375 8.10 -21.85 -8.41
CA PRO A 375 7.88 -23.29 -8.31
C PRO A 375 8.21 -23.98 -9.63
N ILE A 376 8.90 -25.12 -9.57
CA ILE A 376 9.28 -25.90 -10.75
C ILE A 376 8.73 -27.32 -10.70
N SER A 377 8.39 -27.85 -11.87
CA SER A 377 7.97 -29.24 -12.00
C SER A 377 9.14 -30.20 -11.77
N ALA A 378 8.85 -31.48 -11.47
CA ALA A 378 9.89 -32.50 -11.31
C ALA A 378 10.79 -32.64 -12.55
N LYS A 379 10.20 -32.49 -13.75
CA LYS A 379 10.92 -32.53 -15.03
C LYS A 379 11.86 -31.33 -15.18
N GLU A 380 11.36 -30.15 -14.85
CA GLU A 380 12.12 -28.89 -14.94
C GLU A 380 13.23 -28.83 -13.89
N LYS A 381 13.00 -29.37 -12.68
CA LYS A 381 14.02 -29.63 -11.67
C LYS A 381 15.16 -30.49 -12.23
N GLU A 382 14.81 -31.61 -12.87
CA GLU A 382 15.81 -32.55 -13.39
C GLU A 382 16.65 -31.94 -14.53
N GLU A 383 16.04 -31.12 -15.39
CA GLU A 383 16.70 -30.38 -16.46
C GLU A 383 17.62 -29.26 -15.91
N LEU A 384 17.16 -28.51 -14.91
CA LEU A 384 17.93 -27.43 -14.29
C LEU A 384 19.10 -27.97 -13.45
N LEU A 385 18.90 -29.03 -12.67
CA LEU A 385 19.98 -29.69 -11.92
C LEU A 385 21.09 -30.24 -12.85
N LYS A 386 20.77 -30.62 -14.10
CA LYS A 386 21.76 -31.04 -15.09
C LYS A 386 22.52 -29.87 -15.73
N LYS A 387 21.84 -28.73 -15.91
CA LYS A 387 22.37 -27.59 -16.67
C LYS A 387 23.12 -26.59 -15.80
N ASP A 388 22.53 -26.25 -14.65
CA ASP A 388 23.05 -25.28 -13.70
C ASP A 388 22.34 -25.48 -12.34
N PRO A 389 22.88 -26.34 -11.46
CA PRO A 389 22.29 -26.65 -10.16
C PRO A 389 22.13 -25.42 -9.26
N SER A 390 22.91 -24.36 -9.48
CA SER A 390 22.85 -23.11 -8.69
C SER A 390 21.54 -22.35 -8.90
N LYS A 391 20.78 -22.67 -9.96
CA LYS A 391 19.51 -22.03 -10.31
C LYS A 391 18.30 -22.62 -9.60
N VAL A 392 18.48 -23.63 -8.73
CA VAL A 392 17.41 -24.40 -8.08
C VAL A 392 17.61 -24.37 -6.57
N THR A 393 16.53 -24.27 -5.80
CA THR A 393 16.58 -24.33 -4.33
C THR A 393 17.16 -25.66 -3.83
N PRO A 394 17.75 -25.72 -2.63
CA PRO A 394 18.32 -26.95 -2.08
C PRO A 394 17.32 -28.13 -1.97
N ASP A 395 16.03 -27.85 -1.76
CA ASP A 395 14.96 -28.87 -1.76
C ASP A 395 14.50 -29.27 -3.17
N GLY A 396 14.92 -28.52 -4.18
CA GLY A 396 14.67 -28.75 -5.58
C GLY A 396 13.27 -28.39 -6.05
N LYS A 397 12.47 -27.69 -5.25
CA LYS A 397 11.08 -27.37 -5.58
C LYS A 397 10.90 -26.05 -6.33
N TYR A 398 11.90 -25.18 -6.30
CA TYR A 398 11.83 -23.84 -6.89
C TYR A 398 13.08 -23.52 -7.70
N LYS A 399 12.96 -22.66 -8.72
CA LYS A 399 14.09 -22.04 -9.42
C LYS A 399 14.18 -20.55 -9.08
N TYR A 400 15.38 -20.00 -9.16
CA TYR A 400 15.61 -18.57 -8.96
C TYR A 400 15.32 -17.79 -10.26
N GLY A 401 14.39 -16.84 -10.19
CA GLY A 401 13.95 -15.99 -11.30
C GLY A 401 14.57 -14.59 -11.28
N LYS A 402 14.68 -13.98 -12.46
CA LYS A 402 15.40 -12.70 -12.67
C LYS A 402 14.58 -11.44 -12.32
N TRP A 403 13.24 -11.54 -12.16
CA TRP A 403 12.34 -10.38 -12.11
C TRP A 403 11.17 -10.49 -11.12
N GLY A 404 11.31 -11.28 -10.05
CA GLY A 404 10.21 -11.44 -9.10
C GLY A 404 10.33 -10.61 -7.84
N ASN A 405 9.19 -10.46 -7.17
CA ASN A 405 9.04 -9.65 -5.96
C ASN A 405 9.43 -10.42 -4.68
N HIS A 406 10.63 -11.01 -4.65
CA HIS A 406 11.15 -11.67 -3.44
C HIS A 406 12.16 -10.73 -2.77
N ARG A 407 11.90 -10.32 -1.52
CA ARG A 407 12.84 -9.48 -0.76
C ARG A 407 13.34 -10.25 0.45
N TRP A 408 14.64 -10.19 0.68
CA TRP A 408 15.24 -10.77 1.87
C TRP A 408 15.42 -9.73 2.96
N ASN A 409 15.59 -10.19 4.20
CA ASN A 409 16.01 -9.34 5.30
C ASN A 409 17.49 -9.55 5.56
N VAL A 410 18.19 -8.47 5.82
CA VAL A 410 19.51 -8.48 6.41
C VAL A 410 19.42 -7.83 7.78
N VAL A 411 20.01 -8.44 8.79
CA VAL A 411 20.14 -7.86 10.14
C VAL A 411 21.59 -7.80 10.53
N LYS A 412 21.96 -6.77 11.28
CA LYS A 412 23.28 -6.62 11.85
C LYS A 412 23.29 -7.15 13.27
N ILE A 413 24.14 -8.15 13.52
CA ILE A 413 24.34 -8.76 14.84
C ILE A 413 25.84 -8.74 15.14
N GLY A 414 26.23 -8.08 16.22
CA GLY A 414 27.63 -7.95 16.63
C GLY A 414 28.52 -7.29 15.58
N GLY A 415 27.97 -6.39 14.77
CA GLY A 415 28.70 -5.72 13.69
C GLY A 415 28.82 -6.50 12.39
N LYS A 416 28.28 -7.72 12.31
CA LYS A 416 28.23 -8.56 11.11
C LYS A 416 26.81 -8.64 10.55
N LEU A 417 26.66 -8.80 9.24
CA LEU A 417 25.36 -8.87 8.56
C LEU A 417 24.90 -10.32 8.33
N TYR A 418 23.61 -10.58 8.54
CA TYR A 418 22.97 -11.90 8.48
C TYR A 418 21.68 -11.86 7.67
N TYR A 419 21.47 -12.82 6.78
CA TYR A 419 20.23 -12.93 6.02
C TYR A 419 19.19 -13.75 6.75
N ILE A 420 17.95 -13.29 6.72
CA ILE A 420 16.81 -13.91 7.39
C ILE A 420 15.63 -13.98 6.42
N ASP A 421 15.23 -15.19 6.04
CA ASP A 421 14.06 -15.41 5.19
C ASP A 421 12.91 -16.03 5.99
N THR A 422 12.09 -15.17 6.60
CA THR A 422 10.88 -15.61 7.32
C THR A 422 9.86 -16.30 6.38
N THR A 423 9.95 -16.07 5.08
CA THR A 423 9.01 -16.62 4.08
C THR A 423 9.30 -18.08 3.83
N ASN A 424 10.55 -18.39 3.51
CA ASN A 424 11.01 -19.75 3.28
C ASN A 424 10.77 -20.64 4.52
N ASP A 425 10.94 -20.07 5.71
CA ASP A 425 10.74 -20.78 6.97
C ASP A 425 9.26 -21.09 7.23
N ARG A 426 8.35 -20.17 6.89
CA ARG A 426 6.89 -20.43 6.93
C ARG A 426 6.43 -21.46 5.90
N THR A 427 6.95 -21.41 4.67
CA THR A 427 6.50 -22.27 3.56
C THR A 427 7.07 -23.67 3.65
N ASN A 428 8.33 -23.79 4.06
CA ASN A 428 9.08 -25.04 3.99
C ASN A 428 9.44 -25.61 5.37
N HIS A 429 8.98 -24.98 6.46
CA HIS A 429 9.31 -25.37 7.85
C HIS A 429 10.83 -25.51 8.08
N MET A 430 11.61 -24.68 7.40
CA MET A 430 13.06 -24.58 7.58
C MET A 430 13.37 -23.44 8.55
N TYR A 431 14.61 -23.36 9.04
CA TYR A 431 15.13 -22.17 9.74
C TYR A 431 16.28 -21.65 8.88
N CYS A 432 16.18 -20.48 8.26
CA CYS A 432 17.15 -19.95 7.32
C CYS A 432 17.74 -18.61 7.81
N LEU A 433 18.80 -18.70 8.61
CA LEU A 433 19.70 -17.60 9.01
C LEU A 433 21.08 -17.82 8.36
N PHE A 434 21.42 -17.10 7.31
CA PHE A 434 22.71 -17.25 6.64
C PHE A 434 23.67 -16.13 7.09
N LEU A 435 24.93 -16.50 7.39
CA LEU A 435 25.99 -15.58 7.82
C LEU A 435 26.74 -15.06 6.59
N PHE A 436 26.95 -13.75 6.50
CA PHE A 436 27.67 -13.13 5.39
C PHE A 436 28.85 -12.30 5.89
N SER A 437 29.89 -12.19 5.08
CA SER A 437 30.88 -11.13 5.28
C SER A 437 30.24 -9.79 4.92
N ASN A 438 30.59 -8.72 5.66
CA ASN A 438 30.17 -7.36 5.33
C ASN A 438 30.48 -7.02 3.85
N ASP A 439 31.58 -7.58 3.34
CA ASP A 439 32.01 -7.52 1.93
C ASP A 439 30.95 -8.07 0.94
N THR A 440 30.23 -9.15 1.24
CA THR A 440 29.28 -9.75 0.28
C THR A 440 28.04 -8.87 0.05
N THR A 441 27.59 -8.19 1.10
CA THR A 441 26.56 -7.15 1.07
C THR A 441 27.07 -5.83 0.48
N ASP A 442 28.32 -5.45 0.76
CA ASP A 442 28.94 -4.22 0.28
C ASP A 442 29.35 -4.27 -1.21
N TYR A 443 29.66 -5.46 -1.74
CA TYR A 443 30.04 -5.70 -3.14
C TYR A 443 28.91 -6.27 -4.01
N GLY A 444 27.75 -6.53 -3.42
CA GLY A 444 26.54 -6.93 -4.15
C GLY A 444 26.64 -8.27 -4.84
N THR A 445 27.40 -9.23 -4.32
CA THR A 445 27.50 -10.57 -4.92
C THR A 445 26.54 -11.51 -4.20
N ASP A 446 25.53 -12.05 -4.89
CA ASP A 446 24.74 -13.15 -4.34
C ASP A 446 25.62 -14.37 -3.98
N MET A 447 25.13 -15.24 -3.11
CA MET A 447 25.83 -16.47 -2.67
C MET A 447 26.20 -17.43 -3.83
N TRP A 448 25.72 -17.17 -5.05
CA TRP A 448 25.72 -18.12 -6.16
C TRP A 448 26.28 -17.53 -7.47
N GLY A 449 26.99 -16.40 -7.40
CA GLY A 449 27.77 -15.84 -8.52
C GLY A 449 26.95 -15.28 -9.69
N GLY A 450 25.71 -14.85 -9.46
CA GLY A 450 24.74 -14.61 -10.53
C GLY A 450 23.77 -13.45 -10.35
N GLY A 451 24.11 -12.39 -9.62
CA GLY A 451 23.25 -11.22 -9.53
C GLY A 451 23.80 -10.14 -8.62
N HIS A 452 23.89 -8.93 -9.14
CA HIS A 452 24.13 -7.73 -8.35
C HIS A 452 23.01 -7.62 -7.29
N ILE A 453 23.34 -7.26 -6.04
CA ILE A 453 22.38 -6.57 -5.16
C ILE A 453 22.08 -5.25 -5.88
N ASP A 454 21.13 -5.31 -6.80
CA ASP A 454 20.67 -4.14 -7.52
C ASP A 454 19.95 -3.25 -6.49
N GLU A 455 20.58 -2.14 -6.11
CA GLU A 455 19.87 -1.02 -5.48
C GLU A 455 18.79 -0.54 -6.47
N PHE A 456 17.58 -1.11 -6.45
CA PHE A 456 16.54 -0.72 -7.39
C PHE A 456 15.40 0.14 -6.78
N PRO A 457 14.83 1.04 -7.61
CA PRO A 457 14.41 2.42 -7.33
C PRO A 457 13.02 2.55 -6.71
N ILE A 458 12.45 1.44 -6.25
CA ILE A 458 11.20 1.48 -5.48
C ILE A 458 11.45 2.43 -4.29
N TYR A 459 12.56 2.28 -3.57
CA TYR A 459 12.88 3.23 -2.50
C TYR A 459 13.13 4.66 -2.98
N SER A 460 13.78 4.95 -4.11
CA SER A 460 13.89 6.35 -4.57
C SER A 460 12.53 6.99 -4.91
N ASN A 461 11.52 6.17 -5.23
CA ASN A 461 10.15 6.63 -5.50
C ASN A 461 9.26 6.67 -4.23
N TYR A 462 9.43 5.74 -3.27
CA TYR A 462 8.64 5.66 -2.03
C TYR A 462 9.28 6.41 -0.84
N SER A 463 10.61 6.64 -0.84
CA SER A 463 11.36 7.35 0.23
C SER A 463 11.20 8.87 0.20
N ASN A 464 10.53 9.42 -0.81
CA ASN A 464 10.19 10.85 -0.86
C ASN A 464 8.75 11.13 -0.39
N ASP A 465 7.89 10.11 -0.29
CA ASP A 465 6.54 10.31 0.22
C ASP A 465 6.54 10.34 1.76
N LYS A 466 5.97 11.42 2.33
CA LYS A 466 5.84 11.60 3.77
C LYS A 466 5.08 10.46 4.45
N TRP A 467 4.14 9.82 3.76
CA TRP A 467 3.28 8.78 4.34
C TRP A 467 4.01 7.47 4.58
N ASN A 468 4.90 7.09 3.67
CA ASN A 468 5.77 5.93 3.86
C ASN A 468 6.77 6.17 4.98
N LYS A 469 7.33 7.38 5.12
CA LYS A 469 8.23 7.70 6.25
C LYS A 469 7.60 7.56 7.63
N LEU A 470 6.27 7.67 7.74
CA LEU A 470 5.58 7.48 9.01
C LEU A 470 5.49 6.01 9.44
N THR A 471 5.61 5.09 8.50
CA THR A 471 5.44 3.63 8.68
C THR A 471 6.73 2.84 8.43
N ILE A 472 7.65 3.36 7.63
CA ILE A 472 8.91 2.78 7.17
C ILE A 472 9.99 3.83 7.45
N THR A 473 10.63 3.75 8.62
CA THR A 473 11.39 4.86 9.17
C THR A 473 12.87 4.89 8.79
N PHE A 474 13.44 3.83 8.21
CA PHE A 474 14.90 3.73 8.07
C PHE A 474 15.45 3.55 6.66
N GLN A 475 14.64 3.12 5.68
CA GLN A 475 15.11 2.85 4.31
C GLN A 475 15.12 4.12 3.44
N ASN A 476 15.94 5.10 3.82
CA ASN A 476 16.28 6.20 2.93
C ASN A 476 17.76 6.14 2.54
N ARG A 477 18.07 6.64 1.34
CA ARG A 477 19.40 6.59 0.71
C ARG A 477 20.51 7.25 1.55
N SER A 478 20.18 8.06 2.55
CA SER A 478 21.14 8.75 3.41
C SER A 478 21.54 7.96 4.65
N ASN A 479 20.76 6.95 5.02
CA ASN A 479 20.90 6.17 6.27
C ASN A 479 21.12 4.69 6.01
N ALA A 480 20.63 4.15 4.88
CA ALA A 480 21.10 2.88 4.35
C ALA A 480 22.62 2.94 4.28
N LEU A 481 23.29 1.86 4.70
CA LEU A 481 24.75 1.78 4.75
C LEU A 481 25.33 2.42 3.48
N LYS A 482 26.08 3.52 3.63
CA LYS A 482 26.72 4.17 2.48
C LYS A 482 27.59 3.10 1.83
N LYS A 483 27.42 2.89 0.52
CA LYS A 483 28.33 2.11 -0.32
C LYS A 483 29.78 2.40 0.12
N PRO A 484 30.50 1.43 0.68
CA PRO A 484 31.86 1.68 1.12
C PRO A 484 32.73 2.09 -0.06
N ASN A 485 33.75 2.88 0.22
CA ASN A 485 34.68 3.36 -0.79
C ASN A 485 35.50 2.17 -1.33
N CYS A 486 35.17 1.69 -2.54
CA CYS A 486 35.76 0.51 -3.21
C CYS A 486 37.25 0.66 -3.58
N SER A 487 38.15 0.86 -2.61
CA SER A 487 39.60 0.90 -2.88
C SER A 487 40.46 0.13 -1.89
N LYS A 488 39.88 -0.56 -0.90
CA LYS A 488 40.62 -1.43 0.02
C LYS A 488 39.88 -2.76 0.20
N ILE A 489 40.43 -3.80 -0.41
CA ILE A 489 40.01 -5.19 -0.23
C ILE A 489 40.58 -5.63 1.12
N HIS A 490 39.74 -5.78 2.13
CA HIS A 490 40.11 -6.42 3.39
C HIS A 490 38.91 -7.20 3.94
N GLY A 491 38.90 -8.52 3.69
CA GLY A 491 38.10 -9.45 4.49
C GLY A 491 37.03 -10.27 3.77
N ASP A 492 37.42 -11.06 2.77
CA ASP A 492 36.62 -12.22 2.34
C ASP A 492 36.82 -13.36 3.37
N ILE A 493 35.75 -13.78 4.05
CA ILE A 493 35.74 -14.97 4.93
C ILE A 493 36.16 -16.25 4.18
N ASN A 494 36.22 -16.24 2.84
CA ASN A 494 36.52 -17.40 2.01
C ASN A 494 37.78 -17.33 1.14
N LYS A 495 38.59 -16.27 1.14
CA LYS A 495 39.82 -16.27 0.31
C LYS A 495 41.13 -16.41 1.05
N ASP A 496 41.24 -15.87 2.27
CA ASP A 496 42.50 -15.96 3.02
C ASP A 496 42.62 -17.25 3.84
N TYR A 497 41.51 -17.99 4.02
CA TYR A 497 41.51 -19.25 4.75
C TYR A 497 41.63 -20.49 3.86
N TYR A 498 40.91 -20.52 2.72
CA TYR A 498 40.79 -21.70 1.86
C TYR A 498 41.69 -21.64 0.63
N CYS A 499 42.94 -21.22 0.82
CA CYS A 499 43.91 -21.06 -0.27
C CYS A 499 44.34 -22.40 -0.90
N ARG A 500 43.80 -23.54 -0.45
CA ARG A 500 44.09 -24.87 -0.98
C ARG A 500 42.75 -25.63 -1.16
N GLY A 501 42.41 -25.98 -2.39
CA GLY A 501 41.16 -26.69 -2.69
C GLY A 501 41.04 -27.99 -1.87
N GLY A 502 39.92 -28.16 -1.16
CA GLY A 502 39.58 -29.34 -0.35
C GLY A 502 39.11 -29.05 1.10
N ASP A 503 39.33 -27.84 1.60
CA ASP A 503 39.10 -27.49 3.01
C ASP A 503 37.61 -27.23 3.36
N ASP A 504 36.77 -26.88 2.37
CA ASP A 504 35.31 -26.77 2.49
C ASP A 504 34.62 -28.12 2.69
N GLU A 505 35.10 -29.15 1.96
CA GLU A 505 34.65 -30.53 2.12
C GLU A 505 35.05 -31.09 3.50
N MET A 506 36.24 -30.74 4.01
CA MET A 506 36.69 -31.13 5.35
C MET A 506 35.87 -30.47 6.46
N LEU A 507 35.56 -29.17 6.35
CA LEU A 507 34.70 -28.48 7.31
C LEU A 507 33.29 -29.09 7.34
N GLY A 508 32.70 -29.35 6.16
CA GLY A 508 31.39 -29.98 6.03
C GLY A 508 31.34 -31.34 6.74
N ALA A 509 32.34 -32.19 6.52
CA ALA A 509 32.43 -33.49 7.18
C ALA A 509 32.70 -33.37 8.68
N PHE A 510 33.54 -32.43 9.13
CA PHE A 510 33.83 -32.24 10.56
C PHE A 510 32.60 -31.84 11.37
N LEU A 511 31.69 -31.05 10.79
CA LEU A 511 30.43 -30.67 11.44
C LEU A 511 29.46 -31.83 11.61
N CYS A 512 29.56 -32.88 10.77
CA CYS A 512 28.77 -34.11 10.90
C CYS A 512 29.29 -35.07 11.99
N VAL A 513 30.51 -34.85 12.51
CA VAL A 513 31.10 -35.65 13.59
C VAL A 513 30.40 -35.31 14.91
N GLY A 514 30.09 -36.29 15.77
CA GLY A 514 29.45 -36.04 17.07
C GLY A 514 30.23 -35.07 17.98
N SER A 515 29.51 -34.29 18.79
CA SER A 515 30.06 -33.18 19.62
C SER A 515 31.22 -33.59 20.53
N THR A 516 31.17 -34.79 21.12
CA THR A 516 32.26 -35.33 21.96
C THR A 516 33.60 -35.41 21.21
N ILE A 517 33.58 -35.90 19.97
CA ILE A 517 34.80 -36.05 19.16
C ILE A 517 35.25 -34.67 18.66
N ARG A 518 34.32 -33.80 18.24
CA ARG A 518 34.65 -32.42 17.84
C ARG A 518 35.36 -31.64 18.94
N ASN A 519 34.87 -31.72 20.18
CA ASN A 519 35.49 -31.04 21.32
C ASN A 519 36.91 -31.52 21.59
N LYS A 520 37.19 -32.81 21.42
CA LYS A 520 38.56 -33.34 21.52
C LYS A 520 39.46 -32.79 20.41
N CYS A 521 38.93 -32.67 19.18
CA CYS A 521 39.65 -32.11 18.05
C CYS A 521 39.98 -30.62 18.26
N LEU A 522 39.03 -29.82 18.77
CA LEU A 522 39.25 -28.41 19.10
C LEU A 522 40.35 -28.20 20.15
N GLN A 523 40.64 -29.21 20.97
CA GLN A 523 41.73 -29.20 21.96
C GLN A 523 43.06 -29.77 21.41
N SER A 524 43.13 -30.04 20.10
CA SER A 524 44.36 -30.54 19.49
C SER A 524 45.51 -29.56 19.66
N LYS A 525 46.74 -30.09 19.76
CA LYS A 525 47.97 -29.29 19.80
C LYS A 525 48.83 -29.68 18.62
N ASP A 526 49.22 -28.68 17.83
CA ASP A 526 49.99 -28.87 16.59
C ASP A 526 49.33 -29.86 15.61
N GLY A 527 47.98 -29.87 15.60
CA GLY A 527 47.16 -30.79 14.80
C GLY A 527 47.04 -32.21 15.36
N TYR A 528 47.61 -32.52 16.52
CA TYR A 528 47.49 -33.85 17.14
C TYR A 528 46.38 -33.92 18.18
N VAL A 529 45.59 -34.99 18.12
CA VAL A 529 44.42 -35.23 18.98
C VAL A 529 44.46 -36.63 19.60
N SER A 530 43.93 -36.76 20.82
CA SER A 530 43.75 -38.06 21.47
C SER A 530 42.33 -38.59 21.21
N LEU A 531 42.21 -39.56 20.30
CA LEU A 531 40.96 -40.27 20.00
C LEU A 531 41.17 -41.77 20.20
N THR A 532 40.14 -42.47 20.66
CA THR A 532 40.11 -43.95 20.64
C THR A 532 40.05 -44.46 19.19
N ASP A 533 40.36 -45.74 18.97
CA ASP A 533 40.25 -46.34 17.63
C ASP A 533 38.84 -46.29 17.06
N SER A 534 37.81 -46.34 17.91
CA SER A 534 36.43 -46.17 17.50
C SER A 534 36.17 -44.73 17.05
N GLU A 535 36.61 -43.74 17.83
CA GLU A 535 36.45 -42.32 17.50
C GLU A 535 37.25 -41.91 16.25
N PHE A 536 38.43 -42.49 16.05
CA PHE A 536 39.23 -42.33 14.83
C PHE A 536 38.53 -42.89 13.58
N LYS A 537 37.82 -44.02 13.71
CA LYS A 537 36.98 -44.55 12.63
C LYS A 537 35.79 -43.64 12.37
N THR A 538 35.12 -43.18 13.43
CA THR A 538 33.94 -42.29 13.34
C THR A 538 34.27 -40.94 12.69
N ILE A 539 35.38 -40.31 13.06
CA ILE A 539 35.75 -39.01 12.45
C ILE A 539 36.04 -39.16 10.95
N ASN A 540 36.65 -40.27 10.53
CA ASN A 540 36.94 -40.56 9.12
C ASN A 540 35.80 -41.22 8.34
N SER A 541 34.69 -41.55 8.98
CA SER A 541 33.45 -42.00 8.32
C SER A 541 32.46 -40.86 8.09
N SER A 542 32.85 -39.62 8.40
CA SER A 542 31.99 -38.45 8.24
C SER A 542 31.98 -37.97 6.79
N THR A 543 30.86 -37.38 6.38
CA THR A 543 30.58 -37.06 4.97
C THR A 543 30.36 -35.57 4.75
N SER A 544 30.80 -35.05 3.61
CA SER A 544 30.37 -33.76 3.08
C SER A 544 29.67 -33.99 1.74
N GLY A 545 28.40 -33.63 1.66
CA GLY A 545 27.53 -34.05 0.56
C GLY A 545 27.51 -35.57 0.40
N ASN A 546 27.85 -36.07 -0.79
CA ASN A 546 27.89 -37.52 -1.11
C ASN A 546 29.28 -38.16 -0.95
N LYS A 547 30.27 -37.43 -0.43
CA LYS A 547 31.65 -37.91 -0.30
C LYS A 547 31.98 -38.17 1.16
N THR A 548 32.64 -39.30 1.43
CA THR A 548 33.30 -39.53 2.72
C THR A 548 34.63 -38.81 2.72
N ILE A 549 34.89 -37.99 3.73
CA ILE A 549 36.09 -37.16 3.81
C ILE A 549 36.98 -37.68 4.94
N THR A 550 38.26 -37.86 4.63
CA THR A 550 39.24 -38.23 5.65
C THR A 550 39.66 -36.97 6.40
N LEU A 551 39.40 -36.94 7.71
CA LEU A 551 39.66 -35.78 8.58
C LEU A 551 40.90 -35.97 9.46
N ALA A 552 41.36 -37.21 9.65
CA ALA A 552 42.52 -37.51 10.49
C ALA A 552 43.31 -38.71 9.95
N LYS A 553 44.62 -38.72 10.16
CA LYS A 553 45.51 -39.86 9.88
C LYS A 553 46.32 -40.27 11.11
N LYS A 554 46.82 -41.50 11.13
CA LYS A 554 47.79 -41.94 12.13
C LYS A 554 49.22 -41.63 11.67
N GLU A 555 49.96 -40.89 12.47
CA GLU A 555 51.40 -40.61 12.29
C GLU A 555 52.14 -40.95 13.58
N ASN A 556 53.15 -41.84 13.51
CA ASN A 556 54.00 -42.23 14.65
C ASN A 556 53.21 -42.63 15.92
N GLY A 557 52.14 -43.41 15.74
CA GLY A 557 51.29 -43.87 16.85
C GLY A 557 50.35 -42.80 17.45
N LYS A 558 50.36 -41.57 16.91
CA LYS A 558 49.45 -40.48 17.29
C LYS A 558 48.47 -40.19 16.15
N ILE A 559 47.33 -39.60 16.48
CA ILE A 559 46.33 -39.19 15.50
C ILE A 559 46.54 -37.72 15.19
N LYS A 560 46.75 -37.41 13.91
CA LYS A 560 46.93 -36.05 13.38
C LYS A 560 45.74 -35.68 12.52
N LEU A 561 45.14 -34.55 12.81
CA LEU A 561 44.09 -33.94 12.00
C LEU A 561 44.70 -33.44 10.69
N LEU A 562 43.95 -33.64 9.61
CA LEU A 562 44.32 -33.19 8.26
C LEU A 562 43.89 -31.75 7.98
N PHE A 563 43.13 -31.19 8.90
CA PHE A 563 42.66 -29.82 8.92
C PHE A 563 43.05 -29.20 10.27
N ASP A 564 43.10 -27.87 10.33
CA ASP A 564 43.23 -27.17 11.60
C ASP A 564 41.81 -27.03 12.22
N PRO A 565 41.52 -27.63 13.38
CA PRO A 565 40.23 -27.48 14.03
C PRO A 565 40.09 -26.15 14.78
N SER A 566 41.20 -25.55 15.23
CA SER A 566 41.20 -24.21 15.86
C SER A 566 40.93 -23.09 14.85
N ALA A 567 41.18 -23.42 13.59
CA ALA A 567 40.84 -22.67 12.40
C ALA A 567 39.40 -22.84 11.92
N CYS A 568 38.74 -23.95 12.27
CA CYS A 568 37.30 -24.16 12.04
C CYS A 568 36.44 -23.32 12.99
N ASP A 569 36.98 -22.17 13.40
CA ASP A 569 36.33 -21.23 14.27
C ASP A 569 35.25 -20.51 13.49
N VAL A 570 34.02 -20.99 13.63
CA VAL A 570 32.90 -20.41 12.92
C VAL A 570 32.67 -18.96 13.38
N ASN A 571 33.28 -18.49 14.48
CA ASN A 571 33.11 -17.14 15.01
C ASN A 571 34.40 -16.37 15.44
N PHE A 572 35.57 -17.01 15.58
CA PHE A 572 36.86 -16.47 16.04
C PHE A 572 36.88 -15.84 17.45
N ASP A 573 36.38 -16.54 18.48
CA ASP A 573 36.52 -16.08 19.88
C ASP A 573 36.71 -17.17 20.97
N GLY A 574 36.75 -18.46 20.62
CA GLY A 574 37.10 -19.53 21.56
C GLY A 574 36.05 -19.90 22.63
N ALA A 575 34.81 -19.44 22.52
CA ALA A 575 33.71 -19.88 23.39
C ALA A 575 32.44 -20.18 22.58
N VAL A 576 31.86 -21.37 22.76
CA VAL A 576 30.62 -21.76 22.06
C VAL A 576 29.46 -20.84 22.45
N ASP A 577 28.93 -20.12 21.47
CA ASP A 577 27.91 -19.08 21.58
C ASP A 577 26.63 -19.43 20.78
N ILE A 578 25.58 -18.65 20.97
CA ILE A 578 24.26 -18.78 20.34
C ILE A 578 24.30 -18.73 18.80
N CYS A 579 25.29 -18.05 18.20
CA CYS A 579 25.54 -18.05 16.76
C CYS A 579 26.04 -19.41 16.25
N ASP A 580 26.84 -20.13 17.05
CA ASP A 580 27.23 -21.51 16.75
C ASP A 580 26.01 -22.45 16.79
N LEU A 581 25.11 -22.23 17.76
CA LEU A 581 23.88 -23.01 17.90
C LEU A 581 22.92 -22.82 16.72
N VAL A 582 22.95 -21.67 16.04
CA VAL A 582 22.13 -21.41 14.85
C VAL A 582 22.66 -22.16 13.64
N CYS A 583 23.96 -22.04 13.37
CA CYS A 583 24.58 -22.79 12.27
C CYS A 583 24.45 -24.31 12.47
N ILE A 584 24.49 -24.77 13.72
CA ILE A 584 24.26 -26.18 14.10
C ILE A 584 22.79 -26.59 13.91
N ALA A 585 21.82 -25.77 14.34
CA ALA A 585 20.38 -26.07 14.21
C ALA A 585 19.90 -26.16 12.75
N GLN A 586 20.53 -25.39 11.86
CA GLN A 586 20.20 -25.35 10.43
C GLN A 586 20.69 -26.54 9.63
N ARG A 587 21.82 -27.12 10.02
CA ARG A 587 22.47 -28.21 9.28
C ARG A 587 22.02 -29.60 9.72
N LEU A 588 21.42 -29.74 10.91
CA LEU A 588 21.06 -31.05 11.48
C LEU A 588 19.57 -31.42 11.37
N GLY A 589 18.68 -30.48 11.07
CA GLY A 589 17.24 -30.66 11.28
C GLY A 589 16.90 -30.76 12.78
N ASP A 590 15.63 -30.55 13.11
CA ASP A 590 15.12 -30.52 14.49
C ASP A 590 15.75 -31.60 15.41
N PRO A 591 16.65 -31.24 16.34
CA PRO A 591 17.31 -32.21 17.21
C PRO A 591 16.36 -32.85 18.23
N LEU A 592 15.10 -32.41 18.33
CA LEU A 592 14.07 -33.06 19.14
C LEU A 592 13.33 -34.17 18.39
N LYS A 593 13.64 -34.41 17.12
CA LYS A 593 13.00 -35.44 16.27
C LYS A 593 13.87 -36.65 15.92
N LYS A 594 15.03 -36.82 16.56
CA LYS A 594 15.79 -38.08 16.51
C LYS A 594 16.31 -38.49 17.88
#